data_AF-A0A7J4QAX3-F1
#
_entry.id   AF-A0A7J4QAX3-F1
#
_cell.length_a   1.000
_cell.length_b   1.000
_cell.length_c   1.000
_cell.angle_alpha   90.00
_cell.angle_beta   90.00
_cell.angle_gamma   90.00
#
_symmetry.space_group_name_H-M   'P 1'
#
loop_
_entity.id
_entity.type
_entity.pdbx_description
1 polymer ?
#
loop_
_entity_poly.entity_id
_entity_poly.type
_entity_poly.pdbx_seq_one_letter_code
_entity_poly.pdbx_strand_id
1 'polypeptide(L)'
;METQTTNRLARCIQLIYNGNICFEGEARQLAGTNQLKTAILEDALREGASILYSDYLAMVRAGQTDYVREAMGLAERFKFSTRTLDSAIRTGAVIVSGLPTLRVGEQGGK
;
A
#
# COMPACT_ATOMS: atom_id res chain seq x y z
N MET A 1 6.92 18.57 28.62
CA MET A 1 7.15 17.23 28.03
C MET A 1 6.06 16.85 27.02
N GLU A 2 4.78 17.20 27.22
CA GLU A 2 3.69 16.88 26.28
C GLU A 2 3.90 17.37 24.83
N THR A 3 4.51 18.54 24.64
CA THR A 3 4.70 19.15 23.31
C THR A 3 5.63 18.33 22.41
N GLN A 4 6.66 17.69 22.97
CA GLN A 4 7.60 16.86 22.21
C GLN A 4 6.95 15.55 21.76
N THR A 5 6.18 14.91 22.65
CA THR A 5 5.44 13.67 22.35
C THR A 5 4.41 13.89 21.25
N THR A 6 3.67 15.01 21.30
CA THR A 6 2.68 15.37 20.28
C THR A 6 3.33 15.66 18.93
N ASN A 7 4.44 16.39 18.89
CA ASN A 7 5.17 16.65 17.65
C ASN A 7 5.74 15.37 17.03
N ARG A 8 6.21 14.44 17.85
CA ARG A 8 6.75 13.16 17.41
C ARG A 8 5.65 12.26 16.84
N LEU A 9 4.50 12.18 17.51
CA LEU A 9 3.33 11.45 17.00
C LEU A 9 2.86 12.02 15.67
N ALA A 10 2.74 13.35 15.55
CA ALA A 10 2.34 14.00 14.32
C ALA A 10 3.29 13.65 13.16
N ARG A 11 4.60 13.59 13.43
CA ARG A 11 5.60 13.17 12.44
C ARG A 11 5.42 11.71 12.03
N CYS A 12 5.19 10.79 12.97
CA CYS A 12 4.93 9.38 12.66
C CYS A 12 3.67 9.25 11.78
N ILE A 13 2.58 9.93 12.15
CA ILE A 13 1.33 9.95 11.38
C ILE A 13 1.57 10.45 9.95
N GLN A 14 2.31 11.55 9.78
CA GLN A 14 2.64 12.08 8.46
C GLN A 14 3.46 11.09 7.61
N LEU A 15 4.41 10.39 8.22
CA LEU A 15 5.22 9.38 7.52
C LEU A 15 4.36 8.19 7.08
N ILE A 16 3.43 7.76 7.94
CA ILE A 16 2.47 6.71 7.64
C ILE A 16 1.56 7.13 6.48
N TYR A 17 1.01 8.35 6.49
CA TYR A 17 0.24 8.88 5.35
C TYR A 17 1.02 8.88 4.03
N ASN A 18 2.36 8.90 4.08
CA ASN A 18 3.22 8.80 2.90
C ASN A 18 3.62 7.34 2.57
N GLY A 19 2.92 6.34 3.11
CA GLY A 19 3.18 4.92 2.85
C GLY A 19 4.20 4.25 3.78
N ASN A 20 4.82 4.99 4.72
CA ASN A 20 5.83 4.42 5.63
C ASN A 20 5.16 3.78 6.86
N ILE A 21 4.43 2.69 6.64
CA ILE A 21 3.68 2.00 7.70
C ILE A 21 4.57 1.37 8.78
N CYS A 22 5.89 1.30 8.58
CA CYS A 22 6.84 0.80 9.59
C CYS A 22 6.84 1.64 10.88
N PHE A 23 6.40 2.90 10.84
CA PHE A 23 6.25 3.76 12.02
C PHE A 23 5.02 3.46 12.87
N GLU A 24 4.18 2.49 12.48
CA GLU A 24 2.97 2.12 13.22
C GLU A 24 3.25 1.82 14.70
N GLY A 25 4.27 1.02 14.99
CA GLY A 25 4.57 0.60 16.37
C GLY A 25 4.89 1.79 17.28
N GLU A 26 5.69 2.73 16.78
CA GLU A 26 6.02 3.97 17.49
C GLU A 26 4.78 4.87 17.63
N ALA A 27 4.02 5.03 16.55
CA ALA A 27 2.81 5.85 16.57
C ALA A 27 1.76 5.33 17.58
N ARG A 28 1.59 4.00 17.68
CA ARG A 28 0.70 3.37 18.67
C ARG A 28 1.15 3.63 20.10
N GLN A 29 2.46 3.51 20.37
CA GLN A 29 3.01 3.83 21.69
C GLN A 29 2.79 5.30 22.07
N LEU A 30 2.97 6.22 21.12
CA LEU A 30 2.80 7.65 21.34
C LEU A 30 1.33 8.09 21.42
N ALA A 31 0.42 7.42 20.71
CA ALA A 31 -1.03 7.65 20.80
C ALA A 31 -1.59 7.20 22.17
N GLY A 32 -1.04 6.12 22.72
CA GLY A 32 -1.45 5.56 24.01
C GLY A 32 -2.91 5.13 23.99
N THR A 33 -3.66 5.46 25.05
CA THR A 33 -5.08 5.13 25.18
C THR A 33 -6.02 6.26 24.71
N ASN A 34 -5.47 7.33 24.14
CA ASN A 34 -6.27 8.46 23.68
C ASN A 34 -7.04 8.09 22.41
N GLN A 35 -8.36 7.92 22.54
CA GLN A 35 -9.23 7.48 21.45
C GLN A 35 -9.14 8.35 20.19
N LEU A 36 -9.04 9.68 20.35
CA LEU A 36 -8.92 10.60 19.21
C LEU A 36 -7.60 10.37 18.46
N LYS A 37 -6.48 10.26 19.18
CA LYS A 37 -5.17 9.98 18.58
C LYS A 37 -5.16 8.62 17.88
N THR A 38 -5.80 7.62 18.48
CA THR A 38 -5.94 6.28 17.87
C THR A 38 -6.77 6.33 16.60
N ALA A 39 -7.90 7.04 16.58
CA ALA A 39 -8.72 7.17 15.38
C ALA A 39 -7.96 7.82 14.21
N ILE A 40 -7.20 8.89 14.49
CA ILE A 40 -6.34 9.55 13.48
C ILE A 40 -5.26 8.60 12.98
N LEU A 41 -4.66 7.81 13.87
CA LEU A 41 -3.66 6.82 13.48
C LEU A 41 -4.24 5.71 12.59
N GLU A 42 -5.42 5.18 12.90
CA GLU A 42 -6.07 4.15 12.07
C GLU A 42 -6.41 4.67 10.68
N ASP A 43 -6.86 5.92 10.58
CA ASP A 43 -7.09 6.59 9.29
C ASP A 43 -5.78 6.71 8.49
N ALA A 44 -4.71 7.21 9.14
CA ALA A 44 -3.40 7.31 8.53
C ALA A 44 -2.87 5.96 8.04
N LEU A 45 -3.02 4.90 8.85
CA LEU A 45 -2.60 3.54 8.50
C LEU A 45 -3.34 3.02 7.27
N ARG A 46 -4.63 3.30 7.15
CA ARG A 46 -5.42 2.87 5.99
C ARG A 46 -4.97 3.59 4.72
N GLU A 47 -4.81 4.91 4.78
CA GLU A 47 -4.33 5.72 3.63
C GLU A 47 -2.89 5.33 3.24
N GLY A 48 -2.00 5.23 4.22
CA GLY A 48 -0.62 4.78 4.01
C GLY A 48 -0.53 3.39 3.40
N ALA A 49 -1.34 2.45 3.90
CA ALA A 49 -1.39 1.10 3.36
C ALA A 49 -1.95 1.07 1.93
N SER A 50 -2.89 1.95 1.58
CA SER A 50 -3.43 2.07 0.22
C SER A 50 -2.34 2.51 -0.76
N ILE A 51 -1.54 3.52 -0.38
CA ILE A 51 -0.40 4.00 -1.17
C ILE A 51 0.63 2.89 -1.35
N LEU A 52 1.07 2.27 -0.26
CA LEU A 52 2.08 1.21 -0.31
C LEU A 52 1.59 0.00 -1.12
N TYR A 53 0.30 -0.35 -1.00
CA TYR A 53 -0.31 -1.40 -1.80
C TYR A 53 -0.29 -1.06 -3.29
N SER A 54 -0.61 0.18 -3.66
CA SER A 54 -0.52 0.65 -5.05
C SER A 54 0.92 0.55 -5.60
N ASP A 55 1.91 0.92 -4.80
CA ASP A 55 3.33 0.80 -5.18
C ASP A 55 3.73 -0.66 -5.41
N TYR A 56 3.33 -1.58 -4.53
CA TYR A 56 3.57 -3.00 -4.74
C TYR A 56 2.85 -3.53 -5.99
N LEU A 57 1.62 -3.12 -6.26
CA LEU A 57 0.93 -3.49 -7.50
C LEU A 57 1.70 -3.01 -8.74
N ALA A 58 2.32 -1.83 -8.71
CA ALA A 58 3.14 -1.33 -9.80
C ALA A 58 4.42 -2.18 -9.99
N MET A 59 5.10 -2.54 -8.90
CA MET A 59 6.28 -3.41 -8.96
C MET A 59 5.94 -4.82 -9.48
N VAL A 60 4.83 -5.39 -9.02
CA VAL A 60 4.34 -6.69 -9.50
C VAL A 60 4.00 -6.62 -10.99
N ARG A 61 3.34 -5.54 -11.45
CA ARG A 61 3.07 -5.33 -12.89
C ARG A 61 4.34 -5.21 -13.72
N ALA A 62 5.42 -4.69 -13.14
CA ALA A 62 6.73 -4.63 -13.77
C ALA A 62 7.49 -5.97 -13.76
N GLY A 63 6.88 -7.05 -13.24
CA GLY A 63 7.47 -8.39 -13.18
C GLY A 63 8.27 -8.68 -11.91
N GLN A 64 8.29 -7.76 -10.93
CA GLN A 64 8.97 -8.00 -9.64
C GLN A 64 8.05 -8.79 -8.72
N THR A 65 8.08 -10.11 -8.82
CA THR A 65 7.15 -11.01 -8.13
C THR A 65 7.37 -11.12 -6.63
N ASP A 66 8.53 -10.68 -6.12
CA ASP A 66 8.84 -10.72 -4.69
C ASP A 66 7.78 -9.97 -3.88
N TYR A 67 7.30 -8.83 -4.41
CA TYR A 67 6.29 -7.96 -3.79
C TYR A 67 4.87 -8.51 -3.72
N VAL A 68 4.60 -9.68 -4.32
CA VAL A 68 3.26 -10.29 -4.30
C VAL A 68 2.85 -10.63 -2.87
N ARG A 69 3.78 -11.15 -2.07
CA ARG A 69 3.49 -11.55 -0.69
C ARG A 69 3.15 -10.33 0.18
N GLU A 70 3.90 -9.26 0.04
CA GLU A 70 3.72 -8.00 0.76
C GLU A 70 2.40 -7.34 0.36
N ALA A 71 2.08 -7.29 -0.93
CA ALA A 71 0.79 -6.80 -1.42
C ALA A 71 -0.38 -7.62 -0.85
N MET A 72 -0.27 -8.95 -0.84
CA MET A 72 -1.30 -9.82 -0.30
C MET A 72 -1.51 -9.62 1.21
N GLY A 73 -0.43 -9.44 1.97
CA GLY A 73 -0.49 -9.12 3.40
C GLY A 73 -1.22 -7.81 3.69
N LEU A 74 -0.98 -6.77 2.89
CA LEU A 74 -1.73 -5.51 3.00
C LEU A 74 -3.20 -5.68 2.64
N ALA A 75 -3.49 -6.42 1.57
CA ALA A 75 -4.86 -6.67 1.14
C ALA A 75 -5.67 -7.42 2.20
N GLU A 76 -5.09 -8.44 2.84
CA GLU A 76 -5.77 -9.19 3.91
C GLU A 76 -6.01 -8.33 5.15
N ARG A 77 -4.99 -7.56 5.55
CA ARG A 77 -5.02 -6.73 6.76
C ARG A 77 -6.00 -5.56 6.63
N PHE A 78 -5.98 -4.86 5.51
CA PHE A 78 -6.79 -3.65 5.29
C PHE A 78 -8.04 -3.91 4.42
N LYS A 79 -8.31 -5.17 4.08
CA LYS A 79 -9.45 -5.61 3.26
C LYS A 79 -9.46 -4.97 1.86
N PHE A 80 -8.29 -4.75 1.28
CA PHE A 80 -8.20 -4.32 -0.11
C PHE A 80 -8.58 -5.47 -1.05
N SER A 81 -9.07 -5.11 -2.23
CA SER A 81 -9.47 -6.09 -3.24
C SER A 81 -8.25 -6.86 -3.74
N THR A 82 -8.31 -8.19 -3.67
CA THR A 82 -7.28 -9.08 -4.25
C THR A 82 -7.39 -9.17 -5.77
N ARG A 83 -8.53 -8.79 -6.37
CA ARG A 83 -8.72 -8.80 -7.83
C ARG A 83 -7.72 -7.89 -8.54
N THR A 84 -7.34 -6.77 -7.92
CA THR A 84 -6.34 -5.86 -8.49
C THR A 84 -4.94 -6.45 -8.45
N LEU A 85 -4.62 -7.22 -7.41
CA LEU A 85 -3.38 -7.99 -7.30
C LEU A 85 -3.33 -9.12 -8.33
N ASP A 86 -4.40 -9.90 -8.48
CA ASP A 86 -4.48 -10.96 -9.50
C ASP A 86 -4.25 -10.40 -10.91
N SER A 87 -4.82 -9.22 -11.18
CA SER A 87 -4.61 -8.52 -12.44
C SER A 87 -3.14 -8.09 -12.61
N ALA A 88 -2.53 -7.52 -11.57
CA ALA A 88 -1.12 -7.13 -11.59
C ALA A 88 -0.18 -8.31 -11.85
N ILE A 89 -0.41 -9.45 -11.20
CA ILE A 89 0.36 -10.69 -11.38
C ILE A 89 0.28 -11.16 -12.83
N ARG A 90 -0.92 -11.20 -13.42
CA ARG A 90 -1.09 -11.59 -14.82
C ARG A 90 -0.34 -10.67 -15.76
N THR A 91 -0.39 -9.35 -15.55
CA THR A 91 0.36 -8.38 -16.35
C THR A 91 1.87 -8.60 -16.22
N GLY A 92 2.40 -8.75 -15.00
CA GLY A 92 3.83 -8.99 -14.78
C GLY A 92 4.31 -10.31 -15.38
N ALA A 93 3.52 -11.38 -15.29
CA ALA A 93 3.86 -12.68 -15.86
C ALA A 93 4.01 -12.65 -17.39
N VAL A 94 3.21 -11.84 -18.09
CA VAL A 94 3.36 -11.63 -19.55
C VAL A 94 4.71 -11.01 -19.89
N ILE A 95 5.15 -10.02 -19.10
CA ILE A 95 6.45 -9.34 -19.30
C ILE A 95 7.61 -10.32 -19.08
N VAL A 96 7.59 -11.06 -17.96
CA VAL A 96 8.67 -12.01 -17.62
C VAL A 96 8.76 -13.15 -18.65
N SER A 97 7.63 -13.58 -19.21
CA SER A 97 7.58 -14.66 -20.20
C SER A 97 7.98 -14.25 -21.61
N GLY A 98 8.28 -12.95 -21.86
CA GLY A 98 8.65 -12.44 -23.18
C GLY A 98 7.52 -12.51 -24.22
N LEU A 99 6.29 -12.84 -23.80
CA LEU A 99 5.12 -12.85 -24.67
C LEU A 99 4.73 -11.39 -24.91
N PRO A 100 4.55 -10.95 -26.17
CA PRO A 100 4.12 -9.58 -26.43
C PRO A 100 2.80 -9.36 -25.70
N THR A 101 2.76 -8.35 -24.83
CA THR A 101 1.51 -7.84 -24.27
C THR A 101 0.63 -7.49 -25.46
N LEU A 102 -0.38 -8.32 -25.72
CA LEU A 102 -1.39 -8.05 -26.73
C LEU A 102 -1.93 -6.66 -26.43
N ARG A 103 -1.51 -5.67 -27.22
CA ARG A 103 -2.19 -4.39 -27.30
C ARG A 103 -3.60 -4.74 -27.74
N VAL A 104 -4.53 -4.76 -26.79
CA VAL A 104 -5.94 -4.67 -27.10
C VAL A 104 -6.15 -3.22 -27.55
N GLY A 105 -5.80 -2.98 -28.80
CA GLY A 105 -5.95 -1.73 -29.51
C GLY A 105 -6.29 -2.07 -30.94
N GLU A 106 -7.50 -1.69 -31.34
CA GLU A 106 -7.89 -1.41 -32.72
C GLU A 106 -7.97 -2.60 -33.69
N GLN A 107 -9.11 -3.29 -33.67
CA GLN A 107 -9.81 -3.52 -34.94
C GLN A 107 -10.98 -2.54 -34.93
N GLY A 108 -11.05 -1.52 -35.78
CA GLY A 108 -10.70 -1.52 -37.19
C GLY A 108 -12.02 -1.37 -37.93
N GLY A 109 -12.28 -0.16 -38.43
CA GLY A 109 -13.51 0.14 -39.15
C GLY A 109 -13.71 -0.72 -40.39
N LYS A 110 -14.98 -1.00 -40.68
CA LYS A 110 -15.60 -0.70 -41.95
C LYS A 110 -17.01 -0.19 -41.68
#